data_AF-A0A645ADL4-F1
#
_entry.id   AF-A0A645ADL4-F1
#
_cell.length_a   1.000
_cell.length_b   1.000
_cell.length_c   1.000
_cell.angle_alpha   90.00
_cell.angle_beta   90.00
_cell.angle_gamma   90.00
#
_symmetry.space_group_name_H-M   'P 1'
#
loop_
_entity.id
_entity.type
_entity.pdbx_description
1 polymer ?
#
loop_
_entity_poly.entity_id
_entity_poly.type
_entity_poly.pdbx_seq_one_letter_code
_entity_poly.pdbx_strand_id
1 'polypeptide(L)'
;MSNLKLNDSNEENNIKNLFKTYINLVLESPEEYRAIMLNNIDIIKKVKFDFTEEEKNSLKIKETKKKYDKYLEEGLLRHVDTEKYSFFSWISINGFISNMVLSNNQDKEFINKLIDEYVDFMIYGLFKNYGK
;
A
#
# COMPACT_ATOMS: atom_id res chain seq x y z
N MET A 1 8.92 17.58 7.00
CA MET A 1 8.02 16.75 6.17
C MET A 1 7.30 17.68 5.20
N SER A 2 7.63 17.65 3.92
CA SER A 2 6.85 18.33 2.90
C SER A 2 5.49 17.65 2.81
N ASN A 3 4.39 18.40 2.96
CA ASN A 3 3.06 17.89 2.66
C ASN A 3 3.07 17.37 1.22
N LEU A 4 2.86 16.07 1.05
CA LEU A 4 2.67 15.42 -0.24
C LEU A 4 1.49 16.12 -0.92
N LYS A 5 1.78 16.97 -1.91
CA LYS A 5 0.74 17.67 -2.68
C LYS A 5 0.16 16.70 -3.71
N LEU A 6 -0.81 15.89 -3.28
CA LEU A 6 -1.65 15.08 -4.14
C LEU A 6 -2.68 15.98 -4.81
N ASN A 7 -2.24 16.69 -5.86
CA ASN A 7 -3.03 17.70 -6.55
C ASN A 7 -3.45 17.27 -7.97
N ASP A 8 -3.37 15.97 -8.30
CA ASP A 8 -3.87 15.48 -9.58
C ASP A 8 -5.40 15.48 -9.55
N SER A 9 -6.03 15.92 -10.63
CA SER A 9 -7.48 15.83 -10.79
C SER A 9 -7.98 14.39 -10.87
N ASN A 10 -7.10 13.45 -11.21
CA ASN A 10 -7.36 12.02 -11.25
C ASN A 10 -6.93 11.38 -9.92
N GLU A 11 -7.93 10.90 -9.16
CA GLU A 11 -7.72 10.21 -7.89
C GLU A 11 -6.89 8.92 -8.03
N GLU A 12 -6.96 8.25 -9.17
CA GLU A 12 -6.09 7.10 -9.47
C GLU A 12 -4.62 7.50 -9.38
N ASN A 13 -4.24 8.60 -10.04
CA ASN A 13 -2.89 9.12 -10.02
C ASN A 13 -2.46 9.58 -8.62
N ASN A 14 -3.37 10.19 -7.86
CA ASN A 14 -3.08 10.58 -6.47
C ASN A 14 -2.73 9.38 -5.60
N ILE A 15 -3.43 8.25 -5.74
CA ILE A 15 -3.11 7.04 -4.97
C ILE A 15 -1.81 6.40 -5.48
N LYS A 16 -1.58 6.37 -6.80
CA LYS A 16 -0.29 5.89 -7.35
C LYS A 16 0.87 6.66 -6.75
N ASN A 17 0.78 7.99 -6.77
CA ASN A 17 1.81 8.87 -6.22
C ASN A 17 1.99 8.64 -4.72
N LEU A 18 0.89 8.50 -3.95
CA LEU A 18 0.96 8.18 -2.53
C LEU A 18 1.72 6.88 -2.27
N PHE A 19 1.39 5.79 -2.97
CA PHE A 19 2.05 4.50 -2.80
C PHE A 19 3.51 4.53 -3.24
N LYS A 20 3.82 5.14 -4.39
CA LYS A 20 5.21 5.31 -4.85
C LYS A 20 6.04 6.09 -3.84
N THR A 21 5.53 7.21 -3.35
CA THR A 21 6.25 8.01 -2.35
C THR A 21 6.43 7.25 -1.05
N TYR A 22 5.40 6.55 -0.57
CA TYR A 22 5.53 5.73 0.64
C TYR A 22 6.61 4.65 0.48
N ILE A 23 6.59 3.91 -0.63
CA ILE A 23 7.61 2.87 -0.90
C ILE A 23 9.01 3.49 -0.95
N ASN A 24 9.19 4.58 -1.70
CA ASN A 24 10.50 5.23 -1.82
C ASN A 24 11.03 5.76 -0.49
N LEU A 25 10.18 6.39 0.33
CA LEU A 25 10.56 6.85 1.67
C LEU A 25 11.06 5.71 2.56
N VAL A 26 10.45 4.52 2.46
CA VAL A 26 10.91 3.36 3.22
C VAL A 26 12.23 2.82 2.67
N LEU A 27 12.40 2.80 1.34
CA LEU A 27 13.62 2.34 0.70
C LEU A 27 14.82 3.30 0.88
N GLU A 28 14.58 4.56 1.23
CA GLU A 28 15.62 5.50 1.67
C GLU A 28 16.20 5.14 3.05
N SER A 29 15.43 4.49 3.91
CA SER A 29 15.81 4.09 5.27
C SER A 29 15.50 2.61 5.57
N PRO A 30 16.09 1.65 4.84
CA PRO A 30 15.72 0.23 4.94
C PRO A 30 16.03 -0.39 6.31
N GLU A 31 17.05 0.08 7.02
CA GLU A 31 17.42 -0.43 8.34
C GLU A 31 16.40 -0.06 9.42
N GLU A 32 15.81 1.14 9.34
CA GLU A 32 14.73 1.55 10.24
C GLU A 32 13.48 0.68 10.04
N TYR A 33 13.17 0.36 8.78
CA TYR A 33 12.08 -0.56 8.45
C TYR A 33 12.33 -1.96 9.02
N ARG A 34 13.54 -2.52 8.85
CA ARG A 34 13.89 -3.82 9.42
C ARG A 34 13.71 -3.84 10.94
N ALA A 35 14.21 -2.80 11.61
CA ALA A 35 14.14 -2.69 13.06
C ALA A 35 12.70 -2.64 13.60
N ILE A 36 11.81 -1.91 12.92
CA ILE A 36 10.43 -1.71 13.37
C ILE A 36 9.52 -2.87 12.96
N MET A 37 9.64 -3.34 11.71
CA MET A 37 8.66 -4.24 11.10
C MET A 37 9.10 -5.71 11.10
N LEU A 38 10.41 -5.99 10.98
CA LEU A 38 10.91 -7.35 10.74
C LEU A 38 11.57 -8.00 11.96
N ASN A 39 12.04 -7.21 12.94
CA ASN A 39 12.63 -7.73 14.18
C ASN A 39 11.61 -8.24 15.20
N ASN A 40 10.30 -8.19 14.90
CA ASN A 40 9.26 -8.69 15.80
C ASN A 40 8.91 -10.16 15.49
N ILE A 41 9.81 -11.07 15.88
CA ILE A 41 9.69 -12.54 15.70
C ILE A 41 8.37 -13.12 16.24
N ASP A 42 7.77 -12.50 17.26
CA ASP A 42 6.54 -13.01 17.87
C ASP A 42 5.29 -12.81 17.00
N ILE A 43 5.32 -11.86 16.06
CA ILE A 43 4.23 -11.64 15.09
C ILE A 43 4.22 -12.76 14.04
N ILE A 44 5.39 -13.24 13.59
CA ILE A 44 5.51 -14.29 12.57
C ILE A 44 4.93 -15.63 13.06
N LYS A 45 4.95 -15.89 14.37
CA LYS A 45 4.41 -17.13 14.96
C LYS A 45 2.88 -17.21 15.00
N LYS A 46 2.17 -16.10 14.73
CA LYS A 46 0.70 -16.03 14.81
C LYS A 46 0.12 -15.75 13.43
N VAL A 47 0.28 -16.68 12.50
CA VAL A 47 -0.45 -16.63 11.21
C VAL A 47 -1.91 -16.97 11.49
N LYS A 48 -2.73 -15.93 11.74
CA LYS A 48 -4.18 -16.02 11.69
C LYS A 48 -4.63 -15.38 10.38
N PHE A 49 -5.48 -16.07 9.62
CA PHE A 49 -6.10 -15.52 8.42
C PHE A 49 -7.22 -14.52 8.74
N ASP A 50 -7.70 -14.51 9.99
CA ASP A 50 -8.69 -13.57 10.49
C ASP A 50 -8.03 -12.35 11.13
N PHE A 51 -8.42 -11.16 10.69
CA PHE A 51 -8.00 -9.89 11.31
C PHE A 51 -8.70 -9.72 12.65
N THR A 52 -7.91 -9.43 13.68
CA THR A 52 -8.39 -9.10 15.02
C THR A 52 -9.15 -7.77 15.02
N GLU A 53 -10.03 -7.57 16.01
CA GLU A 53 -10.72 -6.29 16.18
C GLU A 53 -9.76 -5.13 16.42
N GLU A 54 -8.61 -5.37 17.04
CA GLU A 54 -7.56 -4.37 17.20
C GLU A 54 -7.00 -3.91 15.84
N GLU A 55 -6.71 -4.85 14.94
CA GLU A 55 -6.20 -4.54 13.60
C GLU A 55 -7.23 -3.78 12.76
N LYS A 56 -8.51 -4.17 12.82
CA LYS A 56 -9.62 -3.43 12.17
C LYS A 56 -9.77 -2.02 12.74
N ASN A 57 -9.51 -1.87 14.04
CA ASN A 57 -9.59 -0.59 14.72
C ASN A 57 -8.37 0.31 14.52
N SER A 58 -7.30 -0.19 13.88
CA SER A 58 -6.11 0.61 13.61
C SER A 58 -6.42 1.82 12.72
N LEU A 59 -5.82 2.96 13.06
CA LEU A 59 -6.05 4.23 12.37
C LEU A 59 -5.79 4.12 10.86
N LYS A 60 -4.75 3.37 10.48
CA LYS A 60 -4.38 3.15 9.07
C LYS A 60 -5.48 2.46 8.27
N ILE A 61 -6.13 1.43 8.84
CA ILE A 61 -7.20 0.68 8.17
C ILE A 61 -8.45 1.54 8.09
N LYS A 62 -8.84 2.20 9.18
CA LYS A 62 -10.01 3.09 9.21
C LYS A 62 -9.92 4.24 8.20
N GLU A 63 -8.78 4.93 8.13
CA GLU A 63 -8.60 6.04 7.19
C GLU A 63 -8.55 5.56 5.74
N THR A 64 -7.92 4.41 5.48
CA THR A 64 -7.90 3.80 4.13
C THR A 64 -9.31 3.39 3.71
N LYS A 65 -10.07 2.75 4.62
CA LYS A 65 -11.45 2.36 4.38
C LYS A 65 -12.32 3.56 4.08
N LYS A 66 -12.27 4.61 4.90
CA LYS A 66 -13.01 5.86 4.69
C LYS A 66 -12.73 6.47 3.32
N LYS A 67 -11.46 6.45 2.89
CA LYS A 67 -11.06 6.93 1.57
C LYS A 67 -11.62 6.05 0.45
N TYR A 68 -11.59 4.73 0.61
CA TYR A 68 -12.16 3.79 -0.36
C TYR A 68 -13.69 3.83 -0.42
N ASP A 69 -14.37 4.02 0.70
CA ASP A 69 -15.82 4.24 0.76
C ASP A 69 -16.20 5.45 -0.10
N LYS A 70 -15.51 6.58 0.10
CA LYS A 70 -15.71 7.78 -0.72
C LYS A 70 -15.51 7.51 -2.23
N TYR A 71 -14.43 6.83 -2.60
CA TYR A 71 -14.17 6.52 -4.01
C TYR A 71 -15.16 5.51 -4.60
N LEU A 72 -15.71 4.62 -3.78
CA LEU A 72 -16.78 3.71 -4.18
C LEU A 72 -18.09 4.47 -4.41
N GLU A 73 -18.44 5.42 -3.53
CA GLU A 73 -19.60 6.32 -3.67
C GLU A 73 -19.49 7.20 -4.94
N GLU A 74 -18.29 7.71 -5.24
CA GLU A 74 -18.00 8.48 -6.46
C GLU A 74 -17.94 7.60 -7.72
N GLY A 75 -18.11 6.28 -7.59
CA GLY A 75 -18.13 5.34 -8.71
C GLY A 75 -16.76 5.10 -9.34
N LEU A 76 -15.66 5.48 -8.68
CA LEU A 76 -14.28 5.30 -9.13
C LEU A 76 -13.79 3.86 -8.90
N LEU A 77 -14.19 3.24 -7.79
CA LEU A 77 -13.81 1.86 -7.46
C LEU A 77 -14.74 0.82 -8.06
N ARG A 78 -14.21 -0.38 -8.28
CA ARG A 78 -15.02 -1.57 -8.55
C ARG A 78 -15.91 -1.85 -7.33
N HIS A 79 -17.02 -2.56 -7.50
CA HIS A 79 -17.83 -2.95 -6.34
C HIS A 79 -17.05 -3.96 -5.48
N VAL A 80 -16.52 -3.48 -4.36
CA VAL A 80 -15.65 -4.26 -3.46
C VAL A 80 -16.01 -4.02 -1.99
N ASP A 81 -15.55 -4.93 -1.13
CA ASP A 81 -15.55 -4.73 0.32
C ASP A 81 -14.37 -3.82 0.68
N THR A 82 -14.66 -2.55 0.98
CA THR A 82 -13.64 -1.52 1.21
C THR A 82 -12.78 -1.77 2.45
N GLU A 83 -13.30 -2.48 3.46
CA GLU A 83 -12.54 -2.87 4.64
C GLU A 83 -11.51 -3.94 4.26
N LYS A 84 -11.94 -5.02 3.60
CA LYS A 84 -11.02 -6.07 3.14
C LYS A 84 -9.96 -5.53 2.18
N TYR A 85 -10.35 -4.66 1.25
CA TYR A 85 -9.39 -4.07 0.32
C TYR A 85 -8.44 -3.08 1.00
N SER A 86 -8.84 -2.44 2.10
CA SER A 86 -7.91 -1.66 2.93
C SER A 86 -6.84 -2.55 3.53
N PHE A 87 -7.22 -3.72 4.06
CA PHE A 87 -6.24 -4.71 4.54
C PHE A 87 -5.35 -5.21 3.42
N PHE A 88 -5.91 -5.60 2.27
CA PHE A 88 -5.14 -6.12 1.14
C PHE A 88 -4.13 -5.10 0.62
N SER A 89 -4.50 -3.81 0.53
CA SER A 89 -3.57 -2.75 0.17
C SER A 89 -2.39 -2.65 1.14
N TRP A 90 -2.67 -2.67 2.44
CA TRP A 90 -1.63 -2.59 3.47
C TRP A 90 -0.73 -3.82 3.51
N ILE A 91 -1.29 -5.02 3.39
CA ILE A 91 -0.52 -6.28 3.38
C ILE A 91 0.37 -6.33 2.14
N SER A 92 -0.20 -6.05 0.98
CA SER A 92 0.51 -6.17 -0.29
C SER A 92 1.67 -5.17 -0.33
N ILE A 93 1.44 -3.91 0.04
CA ILE A 93 2.50 -2.88 0.03
C ILE A 93 3.62 -3.24 1.00
N ASN A 94 3.29 -3.67 2.22
CA ASN A 94 4.32 -4.06 3.19
C ASN A 94 5.07 -5.32 2.77
N GLY A 95 4.39 -6.30 2.16
CA GLY A 95 5.03 -7.49 1.62
C GLY A 95 5.99 -7.15 0.49
N PHE A 96 5.59 -6.25 -0.41
CA PHE A 96 6.45 -5.73 -1.47
C PHE A 96 7.68 -5.03 -0.89
N ILE A 97 7.49 -4.06 0.01
CA ILE A 97 8.58 -3.32 0.67
C ILE A 97 9.53 -4.27 1.41
N SER A 98 8.99 -5.22 2.18
CA SER A 98 9.78 -6.20 2.92
C SER A 98 10.70 -7.00 1.98
N ASN A 99 10.17 -7.47 0.84
CA ASN A 99 10.98 -8.17 -0.15
C ASN A 99 12.09 -7.28 -0.72
N MET A 100 11.78 -6.02 -1.04
CA MET A 100 12.76 -5.07 -1.57
C MET A 100 13.88 -4.82 -0.55
N VAL A 101 13.53 -4.54 0.70
CA VAL A 101 14.47 -4.31 1.79
C VAL A 101 15.33 -5.55 2.07
N LEU A 102 14.76 -6.76 2.04
CA LEU A 102 15.49 -8.01 2.28
C LEU A 102 16.38 -8.42 1.10
N SER A 103 15.95 -8.16 -0.13
CA SER A 103 16.72 -8.50 -1.34
C SER A 103 17.99 -7.66 -1.50
N ASN A 104 18.04 -6.46 -0.87
CA ASN A 104 19.16 -5.52 -0.93
C ASN A 104 19.65 -5.22 -2.36
N ASN A 105 18.74 -5.25 -3.34
CA ASN A 105 19.06 -4.97 -4.73
C ASN A 105 19.59 -3.53 -4.88
N GLN A 106 20.65 -3.35 -5.66
CA GLN A 106 21.30 -2.05 -5.89
C GLN A 106 20.96 -1.44 -7.26
N ASP A 107 20.27 -2.19 -8.13
CA ASP A 107 19.83 -1.70 -9.44
C ASP A 107 18.61 -0.78 -9.29
N LYS A 108 18.88 0.53 -9.17
CA LYS A 108 17.85 1.55 -9.00
C LYS A 108 16.88 1.64 -10.18
N GLU A 109 17.34 1.37 -11.40
CA GLU A 109 16.47 1.45 -12.58
C GLU A 109 15.46 0.31 -12.56
N PHE A 110 15.93 -0.91 -12.29
CA PHE A 110 15.08 -2.07 -12.11
C PHE A 110 14.08 -1.86 -10.96
N ILE A 111 14.55 -1.37 -9.80
CA ILE A 111 13.70 -1.09 -8.63
C ILE A 111 12.58 -0.11 -8.98
N ASN A 112 12.91 1.01 -9.64
CA ASN A 112 11.91 2.01 -10.00
C ASN A 112 10.86 1.45 -10.97
N LYS A 113 11.26 0.69 -11.98
CA LYS A 113 10.33 0.03 -12.90
C LYS A 113 9.42 -0.97 -12.17
N LEU A 114 10.00 -1.75 -11.27
CA LEU A 114 9.25 -2.72 -10.48
C LEU A 114 8.23 -2.05 -9.55
N ILE A 115 8.59 -0.92 -8.92
CA ILE A 115 7.67 -0.11 -8.11
C ILE A 115 6.50 0.39 -8.97
N ASP A 116 6.80 0.91 -10.17
CA ASP A 116 5.79 1.42 -11.08
C ASP A 116 4.80 0.32 -11.50
N GLU A 117 5.30 -0.82 -11.97
CA GLU A 117 4.48 -1.97 -12.38
C GLU A 117 3.66 -2.55 -11.22
N TYR A 118 4.25 -2.66 -10.03
CA TYR A 118 3.57 -3.14 -8.83
C TYR A 118 2.42 -2.20 -8.42
N VAL A 119 2.65 -0.89 -8.44
CA VAL A 119 1.62 0.09 -8.10
C VAL A 119 0.48 0.07 -9.13
N ASP A 120 0.80 -0.06 -10.43
CA ASP A 120 -0.22 -0.20 -11.47
C ASP A 120 -1.05 -1.48 -11.29
N PHE A 121 -0.40 -2.62 -11.01
CA PHE A 121 -1.08 -3.87 -10.69
C PHE A 121 -2.08 -3.72 -9.54
N MET A 122 -1.65 -3.09 -8.44
CA MET A 122 -2.51 -2.84 -7.27
C MET A 122 -3.71 -1.96 -7.61
N ILE A 123 -3.49 -0.89 -8.37
CA ILE A 123 -4.55 0.03 -8.78
C ILE A 123 -5.56 -0.64 -9.72
N TYR A 124 -5.10 -1.44 -10.69
CA TYR A 124 -5.99 -2.18 -11.58
C TYR A 124 -6.85 -3.21 -10.82
N GLY A 125 -6.36 -3.72 -9.70
CA GLY A 125 -7.15 -4.55 -8.79
C GLY A 125 -8.23 -3.77 -8.01
N LEU A 126 -8.19 -2.45 -7.97
CA LEU A 126 -9.04 -1.62 -7.08
C LEU A 126 -10.00 -0.70 -7.85
N PHE A 127 -9.50 -0.02 -8.89
CA PHE A 127 -10.27 0.96 -9.67
C PHE A 127 -11.07 0.31 -10.79
N LYS A 128 -12.17 0.95 -11.20
CA LYS A 128 -12.88 0.53 -12.41
C LYS A 128 -11.98 0.72 -13.61
N ASN A 129 -11.69 -0.38 -14.29
CA ASN A 129 -11.09 -0.33 -15.61
C ASN A 129 -12.21 -0.06 -16.63
N TYR A 130 -12.43 1.22 -16.95
CA TYR A 130 -13.15 1.59 -18.16
C TYR A 130 -12.21 1.26 -19.32
N GLY A 131 -12.29 0.02 -19.84
CA GLY A 131 -11.36 -0.59 -20.79
C GLY A 131 -10.47 0.40 -21.54
N LYS A 132 -9.17 0.37 -21.26
CA LYS A 132 -8.16 0.88 -22.19
C LYS A 132 -8.12 -0.01 -23.42
#